data_AF-A0A3Q0RRE1-F1
#
_entry.id   AF-A0A3Q0RRE1-F1
#
_cell.length_a   1.000
_cell.length_b   1.000
_cell.length_c   1.000
_cell.angle_alpha   90.00
_cell.angle_beta   90.00
_cell.angle_gamma   90.00
#
_symmetry.space_group_name_H-M   'P 1'
#
loop_
_entity.id
_entity.type
_entity.pdbx_description
1 polymer ?
#
loop_
_entity_poly.entity_id
_entity_poly.type
_entity_poly.pdbx_seq_one_letter_code
_entity_poly.pdbx_strand_id
1 'polypeptide(L)'
;REQLGNFARREAARLLTERQWRRQAGENTTATGRKDCLARVRRYILTKMGEDWIFLVLLGLTMALVSWTMDYASAKSLQAYKWMHRELKGNVALQYLAWVTYPMILVMFASLFCHLVSPQAIGSGIPELKTILRGVVLKEYLTLKAFIAKVIGLTAGLGSGMPVGKEGPFVHIASICAAVLSRFMSIFSGVYENDGRKQDLLVCACAVGVATCFAAPIGGVLFSIEVTSTYFAVRNYWRGYFAATFSAFIFRVLSVWNKDAVTITALFKTNFRMDFPFDLQELPAFAIIGIFCGFLGAFFVYLNRQVVLLMRRPTALTRFLTKHRLIYPGAVTLIIATITFPPGFGQFMAGELMPRECINSLFDNYTWTKISEYPAPPGLGRSAAWLHPRVSVFIILLLFFIMKFWMSAVSTTMPIPSGAFMPVFILGLLRPGIKQETGGWGACNKKHNKLETCNLKLEKLKNLKTRKTKHTAVVTYVWTRRGPEQGTEGKLRA
;
A
#
# COMPACT_ATOMS: atom_id res chain seq x y z
N ARG A 1 -90.62 -12.61 34.21
CA ARG A 1 -89.80 -11.91 33.18
C ARG A 1 -88.45 -11.41 33.73
N GLU A 2 -88.36 -10.91 34.96
CA GLU A 2 -87.08 -10.43 35.54
C GLU A 2 -86.02 -11.52 35.77
N GLN A 3 -86.40 -12.75 36.14
CA GLN A 3 -85.43 -13.82 36.39
C GLN A 3 -84.66 -14.27 35.13
N LEU A 4 -85.32 -14.29 33.96
CA LEU A 4 -84.68 -14.58 32.68
C LEU A 4 -83.68 -13.47 32.26
N GLY A 5 -84.00 -12.22 32.54
CA GLY A 5 -83.10 -11.08 32.25
C GLY A 5 -81.84 -11.06 33.13
N ASN A 6 -81.94 -11.53 34.37
CA ASN A 6 -80.79 -11.64 35.27
C ASN A 6 -79.89 -12.84 34.93
N PHE A 7 -80.48 -13.95 34.48
CA PHE A 7 -79.73 -15.10 33.96
C PHE A 7 -78.94 -14.74 32.69
N ALA A 8 -79.61 -14.11 31.71
CA ALA A 8 -78.96 -13.66 30.47
C ALA A 8 -77.81 -12.67 30.72
N ARG A 9 -77.94 -11.77 31.71
CA ARG A 9 -76.86 -10.84 32.09
C ARG A 9 -75.65 -11.54 32.71
N ARG A 10 -75.86 -12.57 33.55
CA ARG A 10 -74.76 -13.36 34.13
C ARG A 10 -74.06 -14.21 33.07
N GLU A 11 -74.81 -14.84 32.17
CA GLU A 11 -74.26 -15.61 31.06
C GLU A 11 -73.42 -14.73 30.12
N ALA A 12 -73.93 -13.53 29.79
CA ALA A 12 -73.21 -12.56 28.96
C ALA A 12 -71.91 -12.07 29.63
N ALA A 13 -71.93 -11.80 30.94
CA ALA A 13 -70.73 -11.40 31.69
C ALA A 13 -69.67 -12.52 31.70
N ARG A 14 -70.10 -13.78 31.82
CA ARG A 14 -69.21 -14.95 31.78
C ARG A 14 -68.57 -15.15 30.41
N LEU A 15 -69.34 -14.99 29.34
CA LEU A 15 -68.81 -15.09 27.97
C LEU A 15 -67.84 -13.95 27.61
N LEU A 16 -68.06 -12.75 28.16
CA LEU A 16 -67.15 -11.62 27.97
C LEU A 16 -65.82 -11.85 28.69
N THR A 17 -65.84 -12.36 29.92
CA THR A 17 -64.62 -12.68 30.68
C THR A 17 -63.84 -13.82 30.04
N GLU A 18 -64.52 -14.86 29.52
CA GLU A 18 -63.87 -15.95 28.80
C GLU A 18 -63.22 -15.49 27.48
N ARG A 19 -63.88 -14.59 26.74
CA ARG A 19 -63.31 -13.96 25.54
C ARG A 19 -62.09 -13.09 25.84
N GLN A 20 -62.12 -12.35 26.95
CA GLN A 20 -60.97 -11.54 27.40
C GLN A 20 -59.78 -12.43 27.78
N TRP A 21 -60.02 -13.51 28.52
CA TRP A 21 -59.00 -14.50 28.87
C TRP A 21 -58.37 -15.15 27.63
N ARG A 22 -59.17 -15.57 26.65
CA ARG A 22 -58.66 -16.17 25.40
C ARG A 22 -57.85 -15.17 24.56
N ARG A 23 -58.25 -13.89 24.53
CA ARG A 23 -57.48 -12.82 23.85
C ARG A 23 -56.14 -12.57 24.54
N GLN A 24 -56.11 -12.45 25.87
CA GLN A 24 -54.88 -12.25 26.63
C GLN A 24 -53.93 -13.46 26.54
N ALA A 25 -54.47 -14.69 26.55
CA ALA A 25 -53.68 -15.90 26.36
C ALA A 25 -53.03 -15.94 24.94
N GLY A 26 -53.78 -15.58 23.89
CA GLY A 26 -53.27 -15.49 22.52
C GLY A 26 -52.19 -14.41 22.33
N GLU A 27 -52.37 -13.23 22.92
CA GLU A 27 -51.37 -12.15 22.90
C GLU A 27 -50.10 -12.51 23.67
N ASN A 28 -50.21 -13.15 24.83
CA ASN A 28 -49.04 -13.58 25.60
C ASN A 28 -48.24 -14.68 24.90
N THR A 29 -48.89 -15.61 24.21
CA THR A 29 -48.23 -16.70 23.48
C THR A 29 -47.52 -16.20 22.21
N THR A 30 -48.12 -15.24 21.50
CA THR A 30 -47.49 -14.61 20.32
C THR A 30 -46.36 -13.65 20.72
N ALA A 31 -46.48 -12.92 21.83
CA ALA A 31 -45.43 -12.05 22.34
C ALA A 31 -44.21 -12.82 22.87
N THR A 32 -44.41 -13.96 23.53
CA THR A 32 -43.32 -14.85 23.99
C THR A 32 -42.60 -15.52 22.82
N GLY A 33 -43.33 -16.10 21.86
CA GLY A 33 -42.74 -16.68 20.64
C GLY A 33 -41.94 -15.67 19.79
N ARG A 34 -42.40 -14.42 19.71
CA ARG A 34 -41.69 -13.33 19.00
C ARG A 34 -40.43 -12.89 19.73
N LYS A 35 -40.45 -12.81 21.07
CA LYS A 35 -39.28 -12.53 21.92
C LYS A 35 -38.24 -13.65 21.85
N ASP A 36 -38.66 -14.92 21.83
CA ASP A 36 -37.76 -16.07 21.70
C ASP A 36 -37.18 -16.21 20.29
N CYS A 37 -37.93 -15.85 19.26
CA CYS A 37 -37.44 -15.75 17.89
C CYS A 37 -36.43 -14.60 17.75
N LEU A 38 -36.74 -13.40 18.26
CA LEU A 38 -35.81 -12.26 18.31
C LEU A 38 -34.56 -12.59 19.13
N ALA A 39 -34.67 -13.31 20.23
CA ALA A 39 -33.53 -13.73 21.04
C ALA A 39 -32.69 -14.81 20.36
N ARG A 40 -33.30 -15.73 19.59
CA ARG A 40 -32.58 -16.72 18.76
C ARG A 40 -31.90 -16.06 17.57
N VAL A 41 -32.57 -15.15 16.87
CA VAL A 41 -32.00 -14.38 15.77
C VAL A 41 -30.88 -13.47 16.28
N ARG A 42 -31.07 -12.79 17.41
CA ARG A 42 -30.03 -11.97 18.06
C ARG A 42 -28.82 -12.82 18.48
N ARG A 43 -29.04 -13.99 19.10
CA ARG A 43 -27.95 -14.90 19.46
C ARG A 43 -27.21 -15.40 18.23
N TYR A 44 -27.94 -15.85 17.19
CA TYR A 44 -27.37 -16.30 15.92
C TYR A 44 -26.58 -15.20 15.21
N ILE A 45 -27.10 -13.97 15.17
CA ILE A 45 -26.40 -12.81 14.61
C ILE A 45 -25.15 -12.52 15.44
N LEU A 46 -25.22 -12.50 16.77
CA LEU A 46 -24.08 -12.20 17.63
C LEU A 46 -22.98 -13.26 17.56
N THR A 47 -23.31 -14.55 17.59
CA THR A 47 -22.30 -15.61 17.45
C THR A 47 -21.71 -15.64 16.06
N LYS A 48 -22.54 -15.64 15.00
CA LYS A 48 -22.05 -15.76 13.62
C LYS A 48 -21.33 -14.51 13.11
N MET A 49 -21.82 -13.31 13.46
CA MET A 49 -21.11 -12.06 13.14
C MET A 49 -19.84 -11.95 13.99
N GLY A 50 -19.90 -12.30 15.27
CA GLY A 50 -18.74 -12.29 16.16
C GLY A 50 -17.59 -13.16 15.65
N GLU A 51 -17.88 -14.39 15.22
CA GLU A 51 -16.89 -15.31 14.64
C GLU A 51 -16.16 -14.71 13.42
N ASP A 52 -16.89 -14.04 12.52
CA ASP A 52 -16.30 -13.41 11.34
C ASP A 52 -15.36 -12.25 11.71
N TRP A 53 -15.74 -11.43 12.69
CA TRP A 53 -14.88 -10.33 13.15
C TRP A 53 -13.65 -10.83 13.90
N ILE A 54 -13.79 -11.88 14.72
CA ILE A 54 -12.67 -12.53 15.42
C ILE A 54 -11.69 -13.11 14.40
N PHE A 55 -12.18 -13.77 13.34
CA PHE A 55 -11.35 -14.25 12.24
C PHE A 55 -10.54 -13.12 11.61
N LEU A 56 -11.17 -11.97 11.34
CA LEU A 56 -10.52 -10.81 10.72
C LEU A 56 -9.46 -10.18 11.64
N VAL A 57 -9.71 -10.12 12.95
CA VAL A 57 -8.72 -9.68 13.95
C VAL A 57 -7.51 -10.62 13.93
N LEU A 58 -7.74 -11.93 13.97
CA LEU A 58 -6.68 -12.94 13.99
C LEU A 58 -5.87 -12.94 12.69
N LEU A 59 -6.53 -12.76 11.54
CA LEU A 59 -5.87 -12.56 10.25
C LEU A 59 -5.01 -11.28 10.27
N GLY A 60 -5.55 -10.16 10.77
CA GLY A 60 -4.80 -8.90 10.86
C GLY A 60 -3.58 -9.00 11.77
N LEU A 61 -3.71 -9.66 12.92
CA LEU A 61 -2.64 -9.89 13.90
C LEU A 61 -1.52 -10.75 13.31
N THR A 62 -1.88 -11.91 12.75
CA THR A 62 -0.91 -12.85 12.17
C THR A 62 -0.15 -12.21 11.01
N MET A 63 -0.83 -11.47 10.14
CA MET A 63 -0.17 -10.77 9.04
C MET A 63 0.75 -9.65 9.51
N ALA A 64 0.37 -8.90 10.55
CA ALA A 64 1.22 -7.86 11.12
C ALA A 64 2.53 -8.45 11.68
N LEU A 65 2.43 -9.56 12.43
CA LEU A 65 3.59 -10.26 12.99
C LEU A 65 4.50 -10.80 11.89
N VAL A 66 3.95 -11.43 10.85
CA VAL A 66 4.73 -11.95 9.71
C VAL A 66 5.41 -10.82 8.94
N SER A 67 4.72 -9.70 8.69
CA SER A 67 5.32 -8.53 8.01
C SER A 67 6.46 -7.93 8.82
N TRP A 68 6.24 -7.73 10.12
CA TRP A 68 7.23 -7.11 11.01
C TRP A 68 8.48 -7.98 11.18
N THR A 69 8.31 -9.29 11.42
CA THR A 69 9.44 -10.23 11.55
C THR A 69 10.26 -10.30 10.26
N MET A 70 9.61 -10.35 9.10
CA MET A 70 10.29 -10.34 7.79
C MET A 70 11.04 -9.03 7.54
N ASP A 71 10.42 -7.88 7.81
CA ASP A 71 11.03 -6.57 7.65
C ASP A 71 12.23 -6.40 8.60
N TYR A 72 12.11 -6.85 9.85
CA TYR A 72 13.18 -6.81 10.85
C TYR A 72 14.37 -7.70 10.44
N ALA A 73 14.11 -8.95 10.04
CA ALA A 73 15.14 -9.88 9.59
C ALA A 73 15.87 -9.36 8.33
N SER A 74 15.11 -8.85 7.35
CA SER A 74 15.68 -8.25 6.13
C SER A 74 16.52 -7.01 6.44
N ALA A 75 16.07 -6.13 7.34
CA ALA A 75 16.81 -4.93 7.73
C ALA A 75 18.14 -5.29 8.43
N LYS A 76 18.13 -6.27 9.35
CA LYS A 76 19.35 -6.74 10.02
C LYS A 76 20.32 -7.41 9.06
N SER A 77 19.82 -8.21 8.11
CA SER A 77 20.62 -8.80 7.02
C SER A 77 21.30 -7.71 6.18
N LEU A 78 20.55 -6.70 5.73
CA LEU A 78 21.12 -5.57 4.97
C LEU A 78 22.10 -4.73 5.79
N GLN A 79 21.87 -4.56 7.09
CA GLN A 79 22.80 -3.88 7.98
C GLN A 79 24.12 -4.66 8.10
N ALA A 80 24.05 -5.98 8.26
CA ALA A 80 25.23 -6.85 8.29
C ALA A 80 26.01 -6.82 6.96
N TYR A 81 25.30 -6.80 5.83
CA TYR A 81 25.90 -6.65 4.50
C TYR A 81 26.71 -5.36 4.37
N LYS A 82 26.14 -4.23 4.80
CA LYS A 82 26.83 -2.94 4.80
C LYS A 82 27.98 -2.89 5.80
N TRP A 83 27.81 -3.47 6.98
CA TRP A 83 28.86 -3.54 7.99
C TRP A 83 30.07 -4.29 7.44
N MET A 84 29.86 -5.47 6.84
CA MET A 84 30.91 -6.24 6.18
C MET A 84 31.64 -5.40 5.12
N HIS A 85 30.91 -4.74 4.22
CA HIS A 85 31.53 -3.88 3.20
C HIS A 85 32.37 -2.74 3.81
N ARG A 86 31.97 -2.20 4.97
CA ARG A 86 32.67 -1.11 5.66
C ARG A 86 33.92 -1.57 6.40
N GLU A 87 33.92 -2.73 7.03
CA GLU A 87 35.09 -3.27 7.73
C GLU A 87 36.21 -3.65 6.74
N LEU A 88 35.84 -4.08 5.53
CA LEU A 88 36.78 -4.39 4.46
C LEU A 88 37.32 -3.14 3.73
N LYS A 89 37.17 -1.94 4.30
CA LYS A 89 37.74 -0.69 3.77
C LYS A 89 39.26 -0.76 3.71
N GLY A 90 39.82 -0.68 2.49
CA GLY A 90 41.27 -0.71 2.24
C GLY A 90 41.65 -1.61 1.06
N ASN A 91 41.05 -2.81 0.97
CA ASN A 91 41.32 -3.74 -0.13
C ASN A 91 40.11 -3.88 -1.07
N VAL A 92 40.21 -3.30 -2.26
CA VAL A 92 39.11 -3.24 -3.24
C VAL A 92 38.68 -4.63 -3.70
N ALA A 93 39.62 -5.58 -3.85
CA ALA A 93 39.30 -6.94 -4.30
C ALA A 93 38.44 -7.69 -3.27
N LEU A 94 38.78 -7.58 -1.98
CA LEU A 94 38.01 -8.20 -0.90
C LEU A 94 36.64 -7.52 -0.73
N GLN A 95 36.55 -6.19 -0.90
CA GLN A 95 35.26 -5.49 -0.91
C GLN A 95 34.37 -5.95 -2.05
N TYR A 96 34.92 -6.11 -3.25
CA TYR A 96 34.17 -6.59 -4.41
C TYR A 96 33.66 -8.01 -4.16
N LEU A 97 34.52 -8.89 -3.66
CA LEU A 97 34.16 -10.26 -3.34
C LEU A 97 33.05 -10.32 -2.28
N ALA A 98 33.17 -9.56 -1.19
CA ALA A 98 32.11 -9.46 -0.17
C ALA A 98 30.80 -8.87 -0.72
N TRP A 99 30.90 -7.85 -1.59
CA TRP A 99 29.75 -7.19 -2.21
C TRP A 99 28.96 -8.13 -3.12
N VAL A 100 29.63 -8.98 -3.89
CA VAL A 100 29.01 -9.91 -4.84
C VAL A 100 28.54 -11.19 -4.17
N THR A 101 29.36 -11.79 -3.29
CA THR A 101 29.07 -13.10 -2.69
C THR A 101 27.85 -13.07 -1.78
N TYR A 102 27.66 -12.01 -0.99
CA TYR A 102 26.54 -11.90 -0.06
C TYR A 102 25.15 -11.98 -0.74
N PRO A 103 24.81 -11.11 -1.72
CA PRO A 103 23.54 -11.20 -2.43
C PRO A 103 23.43 -12.50 -3.23
N MET A 104 24.54 -13.01 -3.78
CA MET A 104 24.55 -14.26 -4.54
C MET A 104 24.13 -15.44 -3.67
N ILE A 105 24.72 -15.59 -2.47
CA ILE A 105 24.37 -16.66 -1.54
C ILE A 105 22.90 -16.58 -1.13
N LEU A 106 22.40 -15.40 -0.78
CA LEU A 106 21.00 -15.23 -0.34
C LEU A 106 19.99 -15.51 -1.45
N VAL A 107 20.22 -15.04 -2.67
CA VAL A 107 19.32 -15.28 -3.80
C VAL A 107 19.34 -16.76 -4.22
N MET A 108 20.52 -17.37 -4.23
CA MET A 108 20.66 -18.81 -4.53
C MET A 108 19.97 -19.67 -3.49
N PHE A 109 20.12 -19.32 -2.20
CA PHE A 109 19.39 -19.94 -1.10
C PHE A 109 17.88 -19.78 -1.26
N ALA A 110 17.39 -18.57 -1.55
CA ALA A 110 15.96 -18.31 -1.76
C ALA A 110 15.40 -19.16 -2.91
N SER A 111 16.11 -19.22 -4.04
CA SER A 111 15.71 -20.02 -5.20
C SER A 111 15.72 -21.52 -4.91
N LEU A 112 16.75 -22.01 -4.22
CA LEU A 112 16.87 -23.42 -3.86
C LEU A 112 15.79 -23.84 -2.86
N PHE A 113 15.55 -23.02 -1.83
CA PHE A 113 14.56 -23.30 -0.81
C PHE A 113 13.14 -23.36 -1.39
N CYS A 114 12.79 -22.40 -2.26
CA CYS A 114 11.50 -22.42 -2.95
C CYS A 114 11.37 -23.65 -3.85
N HIS A 115 12.44 -24.06 -4.52
CA HIS A 115 12.44 -25.24 -5.38
C HIS A 115 12.20 -26.54 -4.59
N LEU A 116 12.89 -26.70 -3.45
CA LEU A 116 12.81 -27.92 -2.64
C LEU A 116 11.48 -28.04 -1.87
N VAL A 117 10.95 -26.92 -1.35
CA VAL A 117 9.77 -26.95 -0.48
C VAL A 117 8.47 -26.83 -1.25
N SER A 118 8.35 -25.84 -2.15
CA SER A 118 7.14 -25.64 -2.95
C SER A 118 7.42 -24.76 -4.18
N PRO A 119 7.46 -25.34 -5.39
CA PRO A 119 7.70 -24.56 -6.62
C PRO A 119 6.59 -23.54 -6.90
N GLN A 120 5.41 -23.71 -6.29
CA GLN A 120 4.27 -22.78 -6.38
C GLN A 120 4.52 -21.46 -5.63
N ALA A 121 5.54 -21.40 -4.77
CA ALA A 121 5.92 -20.18 -4.04
C ALA A 121 6.66 -19.16 -4.90
N ILE A 122 7.02 -19.49 -6.14
CA ILE A 122 7.84 -18.63 -7.01
C ILE A 122 7.01 -17.47 -7.59
N GLY A 123 7.63 -16.31 -7.74
CA GLY A 123 7.00 -15.10 -8.27
C GLY A 123 6.00 -14.45 -7.31
N SER A 124 5.24 -13.49 -7.85
CA SER A 124 4.34 -12.64 -7.07
C SER A 124 3.16 -13.42 -6.47
N GLY A 125 2.39 -14.16 -7.26
CA GLY A 125 1.18 -14.83 -6.81
C GLY A 125 -0.12 -14.02 -6.87
N ILE A 126 -0.06 -12.73 -7.26
CA ILE A 126 -1.27 -11.94 -7.55
C ILE A 126 -2.02 -12.49 -8.77
N PRO A 127 -1.36 -12.81 -9.91
CA PRO A 127 -2.07 -13.32 -11.09
C PRO A 127 -2.84 -14.62 -10.81
N GLU A 128 -2.23 -15.55 -10.09
CA GLU A 128 -2.81 -16.84 -9.69
C GLU A 128 -3.96 -16.66 -8.70
N LEU A 129 -3.82 -15.71 -7.77
CA LEU A 129 -4.90 -15.35 -6.87
C LEU A 129 -6.10 -14.75 -7.62
N LYS A 130 -5.83 -13.90 -8.63
CA LYS A 130 -6.87 -13.35 -9.50
C LYS A 130 -7.61 -14.44 -10.28
N THR A 131 -6.94 -15.51 -10.69
CA THR A 131 -7.60 -16.66 -11.32
C THR A 131 -8.45 -17.46 -10.33
N ILE A 132 -8.00 -17.62 -9.07
CA ILE A 132 -8.78 -18.26 -8.00
C ILE A 132 -10.06 -17.48 -7.69
N LEU A 133 -9.96 -16.16 -7.60
CA LEU A 133 -11.12 -15.29 -7.35
C LEU A 133 -12.12 -15.24 -8.51
N ARG A 134 -11.66 -15.56 -9.74
CA ARG A 134 -12.53 -15.76 -10.90
C ARG A 134 -13.20 -17.15 -10.94
N GLY A 135 -12.92 -18.02 -9.98
CA GLY A 135 -13.53 -19.35 -9.86
C GLY A 135 -12.64 -20.51 -10.32
N VAL A 136 -11.43 -20.26 -10.81
CA VAL A 136 -10.50 -21.34 -11.21
C VAL A 136 -9.76 -21.86 -9.99
N VAL A 137 -10.10 -23.06 -9.53
CA VAL A 137 -9.45 -23.66 -8.35
C VAL A 137 -8.08 -24.24 -8.72
N LEU A 138 -7.01 -23.53 -8.32
CA LEU A 138 -5.65 -24.07 -8.38
C LEU A 138 -5.39 -24.95 -7.15
N LYS A 139 -5.32 -26.27 -7.38
CA LYS A 139 -4.94 -27.24 -6.34
C LYS A 139 -3.51 -26.94 -5.86
N GLU A 140 -3.25 -27.13 -4.57
CA GLU A 140 -1.94 -27.00 -3.92
C GLU A 140 -1.34 -25.58 -3.80
N TYR A 141 -2.00 -24.56 -4.37
CA TYR A 141 -1.53 -23.17 -4.31
C TYR A 141 -1.65 -22.55 -2.91
N LEU A 142 -2.77 -22.82 -2.22
CA LEU A 142 -3.08 -22.32 -0.88
C LEU A 142 -2.65 -23.31 0.22
N THR A 143 -1.38 -23.72 0.23
CA THR A 143 -0.84 -24.70 1.19
C THR A 143 0.12 -24.07 2.20
N LEU A 144 0.16 -24.63 3.42
CA LEU A 144 1.09 -24.17 4.47
C LEU A 144 2.57 -24.36 4.06
N LYS A 145 2.88 -25.36 3.24
CA LYS A 145 4.22 -25.55 2.65
C LYS A 145 4.61 -24.35 1.78
N ALA A 146 3.69 -23.85 0.95
CA ALA A 146 3.92 -22.65 0.13
C ALA A 146 4.08 -21.38 0.99
N PHE A 147 3.38 -21.30 2.13
CA PHE A 147 3.55 -20.19 3.09
C PHE A 147 4.98 -20.10 3.62
N ILE A 148 5.51 -21.21 4.15
CA ILE A 148 6.87 -21.25 4.72
C ILE A 148 7.92 -20.97 3.63
N ALA A 149 7.77 -21.60 2.46
CA ALA A 149 8.65 -21.38 1.32
C ALA A 149 8.68 -19.90 0.90
N LYS A 150 7.50 -19.27 0.78
CA LYS A 150 7.38 -17.89 0.31
C LYS A 150 7.89 -16.88 1.35
N VAL A 151 7.62 -17.07 2.65
CA VAL A 151 8.13 -16.18 3.72
C VAL A 151 9.66 -16.20 3.79
N ILE A 152 10.28 -17.39 3.85
CA ILE A 152 11.74 -17.51 3.97
C ILE A 152 12.43 -17.04 2.68
N GLY A 153 11.93 -17.48 1.52
CA GLY A 153 12.47 -17.07 0.23
C GLY A 153 12.37 -15.57 0.00
N LEU A 154 11.26 -14.95 0.42
CA LEU A 154 11.08 -13.50 0.30
C LEU A 154 11.97 -12.74 1.28
N THR A 155 12.12 -13.23 2.51
CA THR A 155 13.03 -12.62 3.50
C THR A 155 14.47 -12.59 2.98
N ALA A 156 14.95 -13.71 2.43
CA ALA A 156 16.28 -13.79 1.81
C ALA A 156 16.39 -12.91 0.55
N GLY A 157 15.35 -12.85 -0.28
CA GLY A 157 15.28 -11.97 -1.43
C GLY A 157 15.38 -10.49 -1.07
N LEU A 158 14.63 -10.03 -0.06
CA LEU A 158 14.71 -8.65 0.43
C LEU A 158 16.04 -8.35 1.14
N GLY A 159 16.56 -9.32 1.91
CA GLY A 159 17.86 -9.24 2.59
C GLY A 159 19.07 -9.15 1.65
N SER A 160 18.92 -9.60 0.40
CA SER A 160 19.97 -9.49 -0.63
C SER A 160 20.18 -8.08 -1.18
N GLY A 161 19.24 -7.15 -0.99
CA GLY A 161 19.32 -5.80 -1.56
C GLY A 161 19.05 -5.73 -3.07
N MET A 162 18.69 -6.87 -3.70
CA MET A 162 18.21 -6.88 -5.08
C MET A 162 16.95 -6.02 -5.25
N PRO A 163 16.71 -5.46 -6.44
CA PRO A 163 15.53 -4.64 -6.72
C PRO A 163 14.27 -5.52 -6.82
N VAL A 164 13.85 -6.09 -5.70
CA VAL A 164 12.66 -6.91 -5.51
C VAL A 164 11.76 -6.32 -4.43
N GLY A 165 10.44 -6.44 -4.60
CA GLY A 165 9.45 -5.98 -3.63
C GLY A 165 8.76 -7.13 -2.90
N LYS A 166 8.25 -6.86 -1.69
CA LYS A 166 7.49 -7.85 -0.89
C LYS A 166 6.01 -7.92 -1.21
N GLU A 167 5.47 -6.82 -1.73
CA GLU A 167 4.03 -6.55 -1.88
C GLU A 167 3.25 -7.70 -2.53
N GLY A 168 3.69 -8.12 -3.72
CA GLY A 168 3.03 -9.16 -4.48
C GLY A 168 3.01 -10.52 -3.76
N PRO A 169 4.17 -11.08 -3.40
CA PRO A 169 4.27 -12.29 -2.59
C PRO A 169 3.51 -12.20 -1.27
N PHE A 170 3.47 -11.04 -0.63
CA PHE A 170 2.80 -10.86 0.66
C PHE A 170 1.27 -10.95 0.56
N VAL A 171 0.68 -10.49 -0.55
CA VAL A 171 -0.75 -10.72 -0.85
C VAL A 171 -1.06 -12.22 -0.94
N HIS A 172 -0.16 -13.00 -1.56
CA HIS A 172 -0.31 -14.45 -1.60
C HIS A 172 -0.16 -15.08 -0.20
N ILE A 173 0.83 -14.66 0.58
CA ILE A 173 1.02 -15.11 1.98
C ILE A 173 -0.23 -14.85 2.81
N ALA A 174 -0.84 -13.66 2.68
CA ALA A 174 -2.09 -13.31 3.35
C ALA A 174 -3.25 -14.23 2.97
N SER A 175 -3.36 -14.54 1.69
CA SER A 175 -4.40 -15.43 1.16
C SER A 175 -4.21 -16.87 1.65
N ILE A 176 -2.98 -17.36 1.72
CA ILE A 176 -2.68 -18.67 2.32
C ILE A 176 -3.03 -18.66 3.82
N CYS A 177 -2.66 -17.60 4.54
CA CYS A 177 -2.98 -17.46 5.96
C CYS A 177 -4.50 -17.49 6.20
N ALA A 178 -5.28 -16.76 5.40
CA ALA A 178 -6.73 -16.79 5.46
C ALA A 178 -7.31 -18.18 5.13
N ALA A 179 -6.75 -18.89 4.15
CA ALA A 179 -7.19 -20.24 3.81
C ALA A 179 -6.88 -21.26 4.93
N VAL A 180 -5.68 -21.19 5.53
CA VAL A 180 -5.29 -22.05 6.65
C VAL A 180 -6.14 -21.74 7.88
N LEU A 181 -6.33 -20.46 8.19
CA LEU A 181 -7.12 -20.03 9.33
C LEU A 181 -8.60 -20.41 9.16
N SER A 182 -9.12 -20.35 7.92
CA SER A 182 -10.48 -20.75 7.62
C SER A 182 -10.69 -22.25 7.81
N ARG A 183 -9.68 -23.09 7.48
CA ARG A 183 -9.72 -24.53 7.76
C ARG A 183 -9.68 -24.80 9.26
N PHE A 184 -8.81 -24.09 9.99
CA PHE A 184 -8.72 -24.22 11.44
C PHE A 184 -10.04 -23.86 12.11
N MET A 185 -10.66 -22.72 11.77
CA MET A 185 -11.97 -22.34 12.31
C MET A 185 -13.10 -23.26 11.85
N SER A 186 -13.01 -23.89 10.68
CA SER A 186 -14.00 -24.88 10.24
C SER A 186 -14.05 -26.09 11.16
N ILE A 187 -12.93 -26.47 11.78
CA ILE A 187 -12.88 -27.59 12.75
C ILE A 187 -13.65 -27.23 14.03
N PHE A 188 -13.60 -25.97 14.47
CA PHE A 188 -14.26 -25.53 15.71
C PHE A 188 -15.73 -25.15 15.53
N SER A 189 -16.08 -24.48 14.42
CA SER A 189 -17.41 -23.88 14.23
C SER A 189 -18.22 -24.49 13.09
N GLY A 190 -17.66 -25.32 12.19
CA GLY A 190 -18.38 -25.94 11.05
C GLY A 190 -18.96 -24.97 9.99
N VAL A 191 -18.96 -23.66 10.25
CA VAL A 191 -19.66 -22.63 9.46
C VAL A 191 -18.88 -22.17 8.20
N TYR A 192 -17.60 -22.55 8.05
CA TYR A 192 -16.71 -22.05 6.99
C TYR A 192 -16.66 -22.92 5.71
N GLU A 193 -17.61 -23.85 5.54
CA GLU A 193 -17.58 -24.81 4.43
C GLU A 193 -18.00 -24.21 3.08
N ASN A 194 -18.78 -23.12 3.08
CA ASN A 194 -19.30 -22.47 1.87
C ASN A 194 -18.21 -21.76 1.05
N ASP A 195 -18.12 -22.09 -0.24
CA ASP A 195 -17.10 -21.57 -1.16
C ASP A 195 -17.21 -20.06 -1.41
N GLY A 196 -18.43 -19.51 -1.47
CA GLY A 196 -18.60 -18.06 -1.61
C GLY A 196 -18.04 -17.29 -0.41
N ARG A 197 -18.11 -17.88 0.78
CA ARG A 197 -17.57 -17.29 2.01
C ARG A 197 -16.04 -17.35 2.02
N LYS A 198 -15.44 -18.43 1.53
CA LYS A 198 -13.98 -18.53 1.36
C LYS A 198 -13.47 -17.46 0.39
N GLN A 199 -14.18 -17.21 -0.71
CA GLN A 199 -13.84 -16.14 -1.64
C GLN A 199 -13.93 -14.75 -0.98
N ASP A 200 -14.99 -14.45 -0.23
CA ASP A 200 -15.12 -13.19 0.54
C ASP A 200 -13.92 -12.98 1.49
N LEU A 201 -13.44 -14.04 2.15
CA LEU A 201 -12.29 -13.99 3.06
C LEU A 201 -10.97 -13.81 2.31
N LEU A 202 -10.78 -14.43 1.14
CA LEU A 202 -9.60 -14.22 0.31
C LEU A 202 -9.50 -12.77 -0.19
N VAL A 203 -10.63 -12.15 -0.54
CA VAL A 203 -10.68 -10.72 -0.90
C VAL A 203 -10.27 -9.83 0.28
N CYS A 204 -10.73 -10.15 1.49
CA CYS A 204 -10.29 -9.45 2.71
C CYS A 204 -8.80 -9.67 2.96
N ALA A 205 -8.28 -10.87 2.74
CA ALA A 205 -6.87 -11.19 2.88
C ALA A 205 -5.98 -10.42 1.90
N CYS A 206 -6.44 -10.22 0.66
CA CYS A 206 -5.75 -9.36 -0.31
C CYS A 206 -5.57 -7.94 0.22
N ALA A 207 -6.65 -7.37 0.78
CA ALA A 207 -6.64 -6.02 1.34
C ALA A 207 -5.69 -5.92 2.54
N VAL A 208 -5.75 -6.89 3.45
CA VAL A 208 -4.85 -6.97 4.60
C VAL A 208 -3.40 -7.06 4.14
N GLY A 209 -3.07 -7.97 3.21
CA GLY A 209 -1.69 -8.16 2.74
C GLY A 209 -1.03 -6.87 2.26
N VAL A 210 -1.71 -6.11 1.39
CA VAL A 210 -1.19 -4.82 0.90
C VAL A 210 -1.15 -3.77 2.00
N ALA A 211 -2.22 -3.69 2.81
CA ALA A 211 -2.29 -2.72 3.89
C ALA A 211 -1.17 -2.90 4.93
N THR A 212 -0.83 -4.14 5.29
CA THR A 212 0.25 -4.44 6.24
C THR A 212 1.62 -4.09 5.68
N CYS A 213 1.82 -4.20 4.37
CA CYS A 213 3.11 -3.89 3.76
C CYS A 213 3.43 -2.39 3.74
N PHE A 214 2.43 -1.56 3.45
CA PHE A 214 2.58 -0.10 3.42
C PHE A 214 2.15 0.60 4.72
N ALA A 215 1.53 -0.13 5.64
CA ALA A 215 0.78 0.42 6.77
C ALA A 215 -0.24 1.49 6.32
N ALA A 216 -0.93 1.21 5.21
CA ALA A 216 -1.90 2.09 4.56
C ALA A 216 -3.24 1.35 4.33
N PRO A 217 -4.15 1.35 5.31
CA PRO A 217 -5.38 0.54 5.26
C PRO A 217 -6.29 0.87 4.08
N ILE A 218 -6.56 2.16 3.84
CA ILE A 218 -7.45 2.62 2.77
C ILE A 218 -6.88 2.21 1.41
N GLY A 219 -5.59 2.45 1.18
CA GLY A 219 -4.90 2.07 -0.05
C GLY A 219 -4.92 0.56 -0.30
N GLY A 220 -4.72 -0.25 0.74
CA GLY A 220 -4.78 -1.72 0.61
C GLY A 220 -6.15 -2.25 0.22
N VAL A 221 -7.23 -1.67 0.77
CA VAL A 221 -8.61 -2.07 0.41
C VAL A 221 -8.96 -1.65 -1.01
N LEU A 222 -8.61 -0.42 -1.41
CA LEU A 222 -8.83 0.06 -2.78
C LEU A 222 -8.06 -0.79 -3.80
N PHE A 223 -6.80 -1.11 -3.50
CA PHE A 223 -6.01 -2.03 -4.33
C PHE A 223 -6.67 -3.41 -4.44
N SER A 224 -7.21 -3.93 -3.32
CA SER A 224 -7.95 -5.19 -3.35
C SER A 224 -9.15 -5.10 -4.28
N ILE A 225 -9.95 -4.03 -4.21
CA ILE A 225 -11.10 -3.82 -5.11
C ILE A 225 -10.65 -3.83 -6.58
N GLU A 226 -9.62 -3.06 -6.92
CA GLU A 226 -9.12 -2.92 -8.30
C GLU A 226 -8.58 -4.24 -8.88
N VAL A 227 -7.91 -5.04 -8.06
CA VAL A 227 -7.23 -6.26 -8.51
C VAL A 227 -8.18 -7.46 -8.56
N THR A 228 -9.10 -7.56 -7.59
CA THR A 228 -9.87 -8.79 -7.35
C THR A 228 -11.12 -8.93 -8.20
N SER A 229 -11.82 -7.86 -8.60
CA SER A 229 -13.18 -8.05 -9.10
C SER A 229 -13.73 -6.97 -10.05
N THR A 230 -14.65 -7.41 -10.90
CA THR A 230 -15.61 -6.55 -11.63
C THR A 230 -16.82 -6.19 -10.78
N TYR A 231 -17.16 -7.03 -9.79
CA TYR A 231 -18.24 -6.82 -8.82
C TYR A 231 -17.71 -7.06 -7.41
N PHE A 232 -17.82 -6.05 -6.54
CA PHE A 232 -17.29 -6.10 -5.19
C PHE A 232 -18.40 -5.83 -4.17
N ALA A 233 -18.66 -6.77 -3.26
CA ALA A 233 -19.68 -6.59 -2.23
C ALA A 233 -19.23 -5.57 -1.17
N VAL A 234 -20.07 -4.57 -0.89
CA VAL A 234 -19.81 -3.53 0.13
C VAL A 234 -19.56 -4.12 1.52
N ARG A 235 -20.11 -5.30 1.82
CA ARG A 235 -19.80 -6.02 3.07
C ARG A 235 -18.31 -6.40 3.16
N ASN A 236 -17.71 -6.84 2.06
CA ASN A 236 -16.30 -7.22 2.02
C ASN A 236 -15.39 -5.99 2.14
N TYR A 237 -15.89 -4.82 1.74
CA TYR A 237 -15.17 -3.55 1.89
C TYR A 237 -14.95 -3.24 3.37
N TRP A 238 -16.03 -3.26 4.16
CA TRP A 238 -15.95 -2.99 5.59
C TRP A 238 -15.14 -4.03 6.35
N ARG A 239 -15.28 -5.32 5.99
CA ARG A 239 -14.50 -6.42 6.56
C ARG A 239 -13.01 -6.28 6.27
N GLY A 240 -12.66 -6.05 5.01
CA GLY A 240 -11.28 -5.82 4.58
C GLY A 240 -10.69 -4.58 5.23
N TYR A 241 -11.44 -3.47 5.30
CA TYR A 241 -11.02 -2.22 5.94
C TYR A 241 -10.71 -2.40 7.43
N PHE A 242 -11.61 -3.05 8.17
CA PHE A 242 -11.39 -3.33 9.57
C PHE A 242 -10.14 -4.21 9.80
N ALA A 243 -10.00 -5.31 9.05
CA ALA A 243 -8.83 -6.17 9.17
C ALA A 243 -7.52 -5.46 8.80
N ALA A 244 -7.55 -4.64 7.75
CA ALA A 244 -6.42 -3.84 7.27
C ALA A 244 -6.00 -2.78 8.29
N THR A 245 -6.95 -2.06 8.89
CA THR A 245 -6.67 -1.06 9.93
C THR A 245 -6.07 -1.72 11.17
N PHE A 246 -6.63 -2.84 11.60
CA PHE A 246 -6.10 -3.60 12.73
C PHE A 246 -4.68 -4.10 12.46
N SER A 247 -4.42 -4.65 11.27
CA SER A 247 -3.08 -5.12 10.89
C SER A 247 -2.05 -3.97 10.84
N ALA A 248 -2.40 -2.84 10.21
CA ALA A 248 -1.53 -1.67 10.15
C ALA A 248 -1.26 -1.08 11.53
N PHE A 249 -2.27 -1.06 12.42
CA PHE A 249 -2.13 -0.62 13.80
C PHE A 249 -1.13 -1.51 14.56
N ILE A 250 -1.31 -2.84 14.54
CA ILE A 250 -0.40 -3.77 15.22
C ILE A 250 1.03 -3.65 14.66
N PHE A 251 1.20 -3.57 13.34
CA PHE A 251 2.51 -3.39 12.73
C PHE A 251 3.23 -2.13 13.25
N ARG A 252 2.50 -1.02 13.43
CA ARG A 252 3.06 0.22 13.98
C ARG A 252 3.38 0.15 15.45
N VAL A 253 2.49 -0.45 16.24
CA VAL A 253 2.72 -0.63 17.69
C VAL A 253 3.96 -1.48 17.94
N LEU A 254 4.15 -2.57 17.19
CA LEU A 254 5.35 -3.40 17.27
C LEU A 254 6.63 -2.63 16.92
N SER A 255 6.58 -1.78 15.89
CA SER A 255 7.72 -0.93 15.52
C SER A 255 8.09 0.09 16.60
N VAL A 256 7.11 0.64 17.33
CA VAL A 256 7.37 1.55 18.46
C VAL A 256 7.92 0.78 19.66
N TRP A 257 7.36 -0.39 19.97
CA TRP A 257 7.85 -1.22 21.09
C TRP A 257 9.32 -1.61 20.90
N ASN A 258 9.71 -1.99 19.69
CA ASN A 258 11.08 -2.38 19.37
C ASN A 258 12.04 -1.19 19.17
N LYS A 259 11.59 0.05 19.44
CA LYS A 259 12.35 1.31 19.27
C LYS A 259 12.84 1.56 17.83
N ASP A 260 12.24 0.91 16.84
CA ASP A 260 12.54 1.15 15.42
C ASP A 260 11.91 2.48 14.93
N ALA A 261 10.87 2.96 15.63
CA ALA A 261 10.21 4.25 15.38
C ALA A 261 9.90 4.97 16.70
N VAL A 262 10.08 6.31 16.72
CA VAL A 262 9.83 7.14 17.91
C VAL A 262 8.32 7.28 18.20
N THR A 263 7.49 7.28 17.16
CA THR A 263 6.03 7.45 17.26
C THR A 263 5.31 6.68 16.14
N ILE A 264 4.00 6.46 16.28
CA ILE A 264 3.12 5.91 15.25
C ILE A 264 3.01 6.94 14.11
N THR A 265 3.97 6.89 13.18
CA THR A 265 4.04 7.78 12.00
C THR A 265 3.97 6.96 10.73
N ALA A 266 3.75 7.60 9.58
CA ALA A 266 3.82 6.94 8.27
C ALA A 266 5.22 6.33 8.01
N LEU A 267 5.33 5.38 7.07
CA LEU A 267 6.57 4.60 6.88
C LEU A 267 7.65 5.47 6.24
N PHE A 268 7.20 6.41 5.42
CA PHE A 268 7.97 7.42 4.73
C PHE A 268 7.38 8.78 5.15
N LYS A 269 7.96 9.43 6.16
CA LYS A 269 7.53 10.77 6.59
C LYS A 269 8.23 11.82 5.74
N THR A 270 7.45 12.65 5.05
CA THR A 270 7.92 13.84 4.35
C THR A 270 7.59 15.10 5.14
N ASN A 271 8.47 16.10 5.11
CA ASN A 271 8.24 17.40 5.76
C ASN A 271 8.11 18.48 4.67
N PHE A 272 7.00 18.46 3.93
CA PHE A 272 6.73 19.49 2.93
C PHE A 272 6.17 20.77 3.58
N ARG A 273 6.48 21.92 2.99
CA ARG A 273 5.87 23.20 3.37
C ARG A 273 4.43 23.23 2.88
N MET A 274 3.47 23.47 3.77
CA MET A 274 2.03 23.42 3.45
C MET A 274 1.43 24.80 3.15
N ASP A 275 2.19 25.88 3.32
CA ASP A 275 1.65 27.25 3.27
C ASP A 275 1.25 27.68 1.85
N PHE A 276 1.97 27.20 0.82
CA PHE A 276 1.64 27.37 -0.60
C PHE A 276 2.19 26.16 -1.39
N PRO A 277 1.43 25.05 -1.49
CA PRO A 277 1.99 23.79 -1.95
C PRO A 277 2.19 23.73 -3.47
N PHE A 278 1.27 24.31 -4.26
CA PHE A 278 1.32 24.28 -5.73
C PHE A 278 0.70 25.52 -6.35
N ASP A 279 1.38 26.13 -7.32
CA ASP A 279 0.81 27.17 -8.18
C ASP A 279 0.08 26.54 -9.37
N LEU A 280 -0.99 27.20 -9.85
CA LEU A 280 -1.75 26.71 -11.03
C LEU A 280 -0.85 26.52 -12.28
N GLN A 281 0.26 27.24 -12.35
CA GLN A 281 1.24 27.15 -13.44
C GLN A 281 2.00 25.81 -13.46
N GLU A 282 2.06 25.08 -12.34
CA GLU A 282 2.73 23.79 -12.24
C GLU A 282 1.85 22.62 -12.68
N LEU A 283 0.52 22.80 -12.72
CA LEU A 283 -0.44 21.75 -13.10
C LEU A 283 -0.19 21.16 -14.50
N PRO A 284 0.08 21.95 -15.55
CA PRO A 284 0.44 21.39 -16.86
C PRO A 284 1.73 20.57 -16.81
N ALA A 285 2.70 20.94 -15.97
CA ALA A 285 3.94 20.18 -15.81
C ALA A 285 3.68 18.80 -15.18
N PHE A 286 2.77 18.71 -14.19
CA PHE A 286 2.31 17.45 -13.63
C PHE A 286 1.56 16.57 -14.64
N ALA A 287 0.70 17.16 -15.47
CA ALA A 287 0.00 16.43 -16.54
C ALA A 287 1.00 15.80 -17.53
N ILE A 288 2.02 16.56 -17.96
CA ILE A 288 3.09 16.06 -18.83
C ILE A 288 3.86 14.93 -18.15
N ILE A 289 4.20 15.06 -16.85
CA ILE A 289 4.85 13.98 -16.09
C ILE A 289 3.99 12.72 -16.10
N GLY A 290 2.68 12.85 -15.86
CA GLY A 290 1.73 11.74 -15.86
C GLY A 290 1.70 11.00 -17.20
N ILE A 291 1.58 11.72 -18.32
CA ILE A 291 1.59 11.14 -19.67
C ILE A 291 2.88 10.36 -19.92
N PHE A 292 4.02 10.99 -19.63
CA PHE A 292 5.31 10.35 -19.81
C PHE A 292 5.49 9.12 -18.90
N CYS A 293 4.99 9.16 -17.66
CA CYS A 293 5.03 8.01 -16.75
C CYS A 293 4.14 6.86 -17.25
N GLY A 294 2.99 7.18 -17.85
CA GLY A 294 2.13 6.20 -18.52
C GLY A 294 2.85 5.48 -19.67
N PHE A 295 3.52 6.23 -20.57
CA PHE A 295 4.29 5.64 -21.66
C PHE A 295 5.45 4.75 -21.17
N LEU A 296 6.20 5.21 -20.16
CA LEU A 296 7.28 4.41 -19.57
C LEU A 296 6.74 3.17 -18.86
N GLY A 297 5.59 3.25 -18.19
CA GLY A 297 4.92 2.10 -17.60
C GLY A 297 4.52 1.07 -18.65
N ALA A 298 3.93 1.50 -19.77
CA ALA A 298 3.60 0.63 -20.90
C ALA A 298 4.85 -0.02 -21.49
N PHE A 299 5.94 0.75 -21.66
CA PHE A 299 7.22 0.23 -22.12
C PHE A 299 7.82 -0.78 -21.13
N PHE A 300 7.72 -0.55 -19.82
CA PHE A 300 8.20 -1.48 -18.80
C PHE A 300 7.44 -2.82 -18.85
N VAL A 301 6.12 -2.77 -18.99
CA VAL A 301 5.30 -3.99 -19.12
C VAL A 301 5.65 -4.74 -20.41
N TYR A 302 5.86 -4.02 -21.53
CA TYR A 302 6.32 -4.60 -22.78
C TYR A 302 7.69 -5.28 -22.62
N LEU A 303 8.67 -4.59 -22.01
CA LEU A 303 10.01 -5.13 -21.78
C LEU A 303 9.97 -6.38 -20.91
N ASN A 304 9.25 -6.35 -19.78
CA ASN A 304 9.09 -7.52 -18.92
C ASN A 304 8.48 -8.70 -19.67
N ARG A 305 7.44 -8.46 -20.47
CA ARG A 305 6.86 -9.49 -21.34
C ARG A 305 7.90 -10.08 -22.29
N GLN A 306 8.72 -9.25 -22.93
CA GLN A 306 9.75 -9.73 -23.85
C GLN A 306 10.83 -10.55 -23.14
N VAL A 307 11.28 -10.14 -21.95
CA VAL A 307 12.24 -10.92 -21.15
C VAL A 307 11.65 -12.28 -20.78
N VAL A 308 10.40 -12.34 -20.32
CA VAL A 308 9.72 -13.59 -20.00
C VAL A 308 9.55 -14.49 -21.24
N LEU A 309 9.17 -13.93 -22.39
CA LEU A 309 9.05 -14.67 -23.64
C LEU A 309 10.40 -15.19 -24.12
N LEU A 310 11.47 -14.39 -24.01
CA LEU A 310 12.83 -14.78 -24.34
C LEU A 310 13.28 -15.98 -23.49
N MET A 311 13.00 -15.95 -22.18
CA MET A 311 13.31 -17.06 -21.27
C MET A 311 12.51 -18.34 -21.59
N ARG A 312 11.33 -18.21 -22.20
CA ARG A 312 10.53 -19.35 -22.66
C ARG A 312 10.90 -19.86 -24.06
N ARG A 313 11.66 -19.10 -24.85
CA ARG A 313 12.07 -19.57 -26.19
C ARG A 313 13.11 -20.69 -26.07
N PRO A 314 13.01 -21.77 -26.87
CA PRO A 314 13.89 -22.93 -26.74
C PRO A 314 15.23 -22.75 -27.46
N THR A 315 16.05 -21.79 -27.03
CA THR A 315 17.44 -21.63 -27.50
C THR A 315 18.39 -22.53 -26.70
N ALA A 316 19.60 -22.78 -27.22
CA ALA A 316 20.60 -23.58 -26.50
C ALA A 316 20.92 -22.99 -25.11
N LEU A 317 21.00 -21.66 -25.02
CA LEU A 317 21.25 -20.93 -23.77
C LEU A 317 20.11 -21.11 -22.77
N THR A 318 18.85 -20.99 -23.19
CA THR A 318 17.71 -21.16 -22.27
C THR A 318 17.55 -22.62 -21.86
N ARG A 319 17.84 -23.59 -22.73
CA ARG A 319 17.90 -25.02 -22.34
C ARG A 319 18.97 -25.27 -21.28
N PHE A 320 20.14 -24.66 -21.40
CA PHE A 320 21.19 -24.77 -20.39
C PHE A 320 20.77 -24.13 -19.06
N LEU A 321 20.23 -22.90 -19.10
CA LEU A 321 19.77 -22.17 -17.92
C LEU A 321 18.57 -22.83 -17.22
N THR A 322 17.69 -23.49 -17.97
CA THR A 322 16.55 -24.24 -17.42
C THR A 322 16.98 -25.60 -16.86
N LYS A 323 17.98 -26.26 -17.47
CA LYS A 323 18.57 -27.51 -16.95
C LYS A 323 19.23 -27.29 -15.58
N HIS A 324 19.98 -26.19 -15.44
CA HIS A 324 20.60 -25.81 -14.17
C HIS A 324 19.93 -24.57 -13.59
N ARG A 325 18.76 -24.79 -12.98
CA ARG A 325 17.86 -23.75 -12.46
C ARG A 325 18.52 -22.70 -11.56
N LEU A 326 19.58 -23.07 -10.84
CA LEU A 326 20.32 -22.18 -9.95
C LEU A 326 21.29 -21.24 -10.69
N ILE A 327 21.76 -21.60 -11.89
CA ILE A 327 22.71 -20.76 -12.64
C ILE A 327 22.04 -19.44 -13.05
N TYR A 328 20.77 -19.47 -13.44
CA TYR A 328 20.05 -18.28 -13.89
C TYR A 328 19.94 -17.17 -12.82
N PRO A 329 19.35 -17.41 -11.63
CA PRO A 329 19.31 -16.41 -10.58
C PRO A 329 20.72 -15.98 -10.13
N GLY A 330 21.67 -16.93 -10.04
CA GLY A 330 23.06 -16.61 -9.69
C GLY A 330 23.74 -15.67 -10.69
N ALA A 331 23.57 -15.90 -11.99
CA ALA A 331 24.13 -15.05 -13.05
C ALA A 331 23.49 -13.66 -13.08
N VAL A 332 22.16 -13.56 -12.93
CA VAL A 332 21.46 -12.27 -12.85
C VAL A 332 21.93 -11.48 -11.62
N THR A 333 22.02 -12.12 -10.46
CA THR A 333 22.50 -11.47 -9.24
C THR A 333 23.96 -11.05 -9.36
N LEU A 334 24.82 -11.87 -9.96
CA LEU A 334 26.22 -11.52 -10.22
C LEU A 334 26.31 -10.24 -11.08
N ILE A 335 25.61 -10.19 -12.22
CA ILE A 335 25.62 -9.03 -13.11
C ILE A 335 25.13 -7.77 -12.39
N ILE A 336 23.99 -7.86 -11.69
CA ILE A 336 23.43 -6.70 -10.96
C ILE A 336 24.38 -6.26 -9.84
N ALA A 337 24.95 -7.20 -9.05
CA ALA A 337 25.84 -6.88 -7.95
C ALA A 337 27.14 -6.23 -8.44
N THR A 338 27.73 -6.73 -9.54
CA THR A 338 28.93 -6.14 -10.15
C THR A 338 28.69 -4.72 -10.61
N ILE A 339 27.56 -4.43 -11.27
CA ILE A 339 27.24 -3.07 -11.73
C ILE A 339 26.90 -2.15 -10.56
N THR A 340 26.30 -2.70 -9.49
CA THR A 340 25.91 -1.92 -8.30
C THR A 340 27.10 -1.65 -7.37
N PHE A 341 28.27 -2.21 -7.64
CA PHE A 341 29.45 -2.08 -6.78
C PHE A 341 29.83 -0.60 -6.56
N PRO A 342 29.80 -0.09 -5.30
CA PRO A 342 29.90 1.33 -5.03
C PRO A 342 31.15 2.01 -5.58
N PRO A 343 32.39 1.50 -5.39
CA PRO A 343 33.56 2.19 -5.92
C PRO A 343 33.78 1.99 -7.44
N GLY A 344 32.97 1.13 -8.08
CA GLY A 344 32.95 0.96 -9.53
C GLY A 344 31.87 1.84 -10.16
N PHE A 345 31.00 1.22 -10.97
CA PHE A 345 29.91 1.93 -11.63
C PHE A 345 28.84 2.45 -10.64
N GLY A 346 28.77 1.89 -9.42
CA GLY A 346 27.85 2.31 -8.37
C GLY A 346 27.99 3.77 -7.94
N GLN A 347 29.15 4.40 -8.14
CA GLN A 347 29.39 5.84 -7.92
C GLN A 347 28.42 6.73 -8.72
N PHE A 348 28.04 6.30 -9.93
CA PHE A 348 27.18 7.07 -10.83
C PHE A 348 25.69 6.75 -10.70
N MET A 349 25.33 5.84 -9.79
CA MET A 349 23.95 5.41 -9.57
C MET A 349 23.62 5.22 -8.08
N ALA A 350 24.34 5.91 -7.19
CA ALA A 350 24.15 5.82 -5.74
C ALA A 350 24.01 4.35 -5.24
N GLY A 351 24.89 3.46 -5.72
CA GLY A 351 24.78 2.00 -5.54
C GLY A 351 24.81 1.51 -4.10
N GLU A 352 25.31 2.31 -3.15
CA GLU A 352 25.29 2.01 -1.71
C GLU A 352 23.87 2.08 -1.11
N LEU A 353 22.95 2.81 -1.75
CA LEU A 353 21.59 3.02 -1.23
C LEU A 353 20.72 1.78 -1.45
N MET A 354 20.23 1.23 -0.34
CA MET A 354 19.24 0.16 -0.36
C MET A 354 17.86 0.71 -0.71
N PRO A 355 16.93 -0.09 -1.24
CA PRO A 355 15.64 0.40 -1.75
C PRO A 355 14.85 1.32 -0.80
N ARG A 356 14.73 0.97 0.50
CA ARG A 356 14.03 1.83 1.48
C ARG A 356 14.74 3.16 1.74
N GLU A 357 16.07 3.13 1.78
CA GLU A 357 16.86 4.35 2.01
C GLU A 357 16.88 5.24 0.76
N CYS A 358 16.89 4.63 -0.42
CA CYS A 358 16.78 5.32 -1.69
C CYS A 358 15.47 6.13 -1.75
N ILE A 359 14.33 5.52 -1.37
CA ILE A 359 13.04 6.23 -1.28
C ILE A 359 13.13 7.41 -0.31
N ASN A 360 13.66 7.19 0.89
CA ASN A 360 13.83 8.27 1.87
C ASN A 360 14.72 9.40 1.36
N SER A 361 15.77 9.09 0.59
CA SER A 361 16.62 10.11 -0.01
C SER A 361 15.90 10.86 -1.14
N LEU A 362 15.08 10.20 -1.96
CA LEU A 362 14.32 10.86 -3.03
C LEU A 362 13.19 11.75 -2.51
N PHE A 363 12.75 11.51 -1.27
CA PHE A 363 11.77 12.31 -0.54
C PHE A 363 12.39 13.44 0.29
N ASP A 364 13.67 13.73 0.08
CA ASP A 364 14.35 14.82 0.76
C ASP A 364 13.79 16.18 0.32
N ASN A 365 13.74 17.15 1.24
CA ASN A 365 13.12 18.46 0.99
C ASN A 365 14.12 19.47 0.37
N TYR A 366 15.37 19.05 0.19
CA TYR A 366 16.45 19.86 -0.34
C TYR A 366 16.52 19.79 -1.87
N THR A 367 16.78 20.93 -2.51
CA THR A 367 17.08 20.96 -3.96
C THR A 367 18.58 20.66 -4.16
N TRP A 368 18.93 19.47 -4.63
CA TRP A 368 20.34 19.04 -4.71
C TRP A 368 21.17 19.86 -5.70
N THR A 369 20.56 20.45 -6.73
CA THR A 369 21.24 21.34 -7.68
C THR A 369 21.79 22.63 -7.05
N LYS A 370 21.16 23.12 -5.99
CA LYS A 370 21.62 24.31 -5.25
C LYS A 370 22.69 24.01 -4.20
N ILE A 371 22.86 22.73 -3.86
CA ILE A 371 23.73 22.24 -2.78
C ILE A 371 24.95 21.49 -3.37
N SER A 372 25.12 21.55 -4.70
CA SER A 372 26.20 20.88 -5.41
C SER A 372 27.61 21.45 -5.15
N GLU A 373 27.77 22.35 -4.18
CA GLU A 373 29.09 22.83 -3.73
C GLU A 373 29.77 21.74 -2.90
N TYR A 374 31.04 21.48 -3.19
CA TYR A 374 31.86 20.50 -2.47
C TYR A 374 32.74 21.25 -1.44
N PRO A 375 32.81 20.81 -0.17
CA PRO A 375 32.20 19.61 0.41
C PRO A 375 30.69 19.75 0.67
N ALA A 376 29.97 18.63 0.60
CA ALA A 376 28.54 18.60 0.92
C ALA A 376 28.30 19.15 2.34
N PRO A 377 27.28 20.00 2.55
CA PRO A 377 27.05 20.63 3.85
C PRO A 377 26.81 19.58 4.94
N PRO A 378 27.34 19.80 6.16
CA PRO A 378 27.09 18.92 7.30
C PRO A 378 25.59 18.91 7.59
N GLY A 379 24.91 17.80 7.24
CA GLY A 379 23.46 17.67 7.38
C GLY A 379 22.77 16.89 6.25
N LEU A 380 23.43 16.67 5.11
CA LEU A 380 22.84 15.95 3.97
C LEU A 380 22.66 14.44 4.18
N GLY A 381 23.16 13.88 5.29
CA GLY A 381 22.94 12.49 5.69
C GLY A 381 23.24 11.48 4.57
N ARG A 382 22.24 10.67 4.21
CA ARG A 382 22.34 9.64 3.16
C ARG A 382 22.11 10.17 1.74
N SER A 383 21.61 11.40 1.58
CA SER A 383 21.42 12.05 0.27
C SER A 383 22.76 12.43 -0.39
N ALA A 384 23.86 12.44 0.37
CA ALA A 384 25.21 12.64 -0.14
C ALA A 384 25.62 11.61 -1.21
N ALA A 385 25.01 10.43 -1.23
CA ALA A 385 25.30 9.39 -2.23
C ALA A 385 24.89 9.79 -3.67
N TRP A 386 24.08 10.84 -3.84
CA TRP A 386 23.68 11.38 -5.15
C TRP A 386 24.64 12.44 -5.69
N LEU A 387 25.59 12.90 -4.89
CA LEU A 387 26.54 13.95 -5.27
C LEU A 387 27.85 13.32 -5.74
N HIS A 388 28.32 13.71 -6.93
CA HIS A 388 29.61 13.32 -7.45
C HIS A 388 30.43 14.56 -7.86
N PRO A 389 31.74 14.66 -7.52
CA PRO A 389 32.54 15.87 -7.76
C PRO A 389 32.65 16.30 -9.23
N ARG A 390 32.55 15.34 -10.16
CA ARG A 390 32.76 15.58 -11.60
C ARG A 390 31.50 15.48 -12.46
N VAL A 391 30.38 15.05 -11.88
CA VAL A 391 29.17 14.70 -12.66
C VAL A 391 27.97 15.38 -12.02
N SER A 392 27.17 16.06 -12.85
CA SER A 392 25.94 16.69 -12.38
C SER A 392 24.94 15.66 -11.86
N VAL A 393 24.17 16.04 -10.85
CA VAL A 393 23.11 15.22 -10.23
C VAL A 393 22.10 14.70 -11.28
N PHE A 394 21.76 15.51 -12.28
CA PHE A 394 20.86 15.11 -13.37
C PHE A 394 21.33 13.87 -14.13
N ILE A 395 22.63 13.77 -14.42
CA ILE A 395 23.21 12.63 -15.14
C ILE A 395 23.19 11.38 -14.24
N ILE A 396 23.48 11.54 -12.95
CA ILE A 396 23.44 10.45 -11.96
C ILE A 396 22.00 9.92 -11.83
N LEU A 397 21.01 10.80 -11.76
CA LEU A 397 19.61 10.41 -11.75
C LEU A 397 19.19 9.74 -13.07
N LEU A 398 19.59 10.27 -14.22
CA LEU A 398 19.29 9.64 -15.50
C LEU A 398 19.91 8.23 -15.61
N LEU A 399 21.16 8.06 -15.20
CA LEU A 399 21.84 6.77 -15.18
C LEU A 399 21.18 5.82 -14.18
N PHE A 400 20.87 6.29 -12.97
CA PHE A 400 20.11 5.51 -12.00
C PHE A 400 18.79 5.01 -12.57
N PHE A 401 18.03 5.89 -13.25
CA PHE A 401 16.77 5.55 -13.88
C PHE A 401 16.96 4.42 -14.89
N ILE A 402 17.83 4.62 -15.89
CA ILE A 402 18.05 3.65 -16.97
C ILE A 402 18.50 2.31 -16.40
N MET A 403 19.45 2.34 -15.46
CA MET A 403 20.04 1.13 -14.90
C MET A 403 19.04 0.36 -14.03
N LYS A 404 18.33 1.03 -13.12
CA LYS A 404 17.29 0.37 -12.31
C LYS A 404 16.10 -0.10 -13.16
N PHE A 405 15.81 0.55 -14.28
CA PHE A 405 14.71 0.18 -15.17
C PHE A 405 14.89 -1.22 -15.75
N TRP A 406 16.03 -1.50 -16.40
CA TRP A 406 16.26 -2.83 -16.95
C TRP A 406 16.59 -3.86 -15.87
N MET A 407 17.33 -3.47 -14.80
CA MET A 407 17.66 -4.38 -13.69
C MET A 407 16.41 -4.88 -12.98
N SER A 408 15.42 -4.02 -12.74
CA SER A 408 14.15 -4.43 -12.14
C SER A 408 13.37 -5.36 -13.05
N ALA A 409 13.36 -5.10 -14.36
CA ALA A 409 12.72 -6.00 -15.31
C ALA A 409 13.33 -7.42 -15.27
N VAL A 410 14.66 -7.53 -15.32
CA VAL A 410 15.36 -8.83 -15.25
C VAL A 410 15.29 -9.46 -13.85
N SER A 411 15.28 -8.66 -12.79
CA SER A 411 15.20 -9.17 -11.42
C SER A 411 13.86 -9.84 -11.13
N THR A 412 12.76 -9.33 -11.70
CA THR A 412 11.42 -9.92 -11.52
C THR A 412 11.24 -11.26 -12.21
N THR A 413 12.09 -11.60 -13.20
CA THR A 413 12.01 -12.88 -13.92
C THR A 413 12.77 -14.02 -13.22
N MET A 414 13.56 -13.72 -12.19
CA MET A 414 14.24 -14.73 -11.39
C MET A 414 13.23 -15.68 -10.70
N PRO A 415 13.53 -16.98 -10.57
CA PRO A 415 12.66 -17.97 -9.95
C PRO A 415 12.66 -17.90 -8.41
N ILE A 416 12.48 -16.69 -7.87
CA ILE A 416 12.35 -16.39 -6.45
C ILE A 416 10.99 -15.71 -6.19
N PRO A 417 10.46 -15.72 -4.96
CA PRO A 417 9.30 -14.92 -4.60
C PRO A 417 9.69 -13.42 -4.69
N SER A 418 9.18 -12.74 -5.71
CA SER A 418 9.46 -11.33 -5.96
C SER A 418 8.19 -10.59 -6.38
N GLY A 419 8.07 -9.34 -5.91
CA GLY A 419 7.08 -8.38 -6.35
C GLY A 419 7.72 -7.26 -7.16
N ALA A 420 7.03 -6.79 -8.21
CA ALA A 420 7.54 -5.71 -9.07
C ALA A 420 7.15 -4.30 -8.57
N PHE A 421 6.26 -4.19 -7.58
CA PHE A 421 5.69 -2.90 -7.17
C PHE A 421 6.74 -1.91 -6.64
N MET A 422 7.56 -2.32 -5.67
CA MET A 422 8.53 -1.43 -5.03
C MET A 422 9.60 -0.89 -6.01
N PRO A 423 10.22 -1.72 -6.87
CA PRO A 423 11.15 -1.22 -7.90
C PRO A 423 10.50 -0.22 -8.86
N VAL A 424 9.27 -0.49 -9.31
CA VAL A 424 8.54 0.43 -10.20
C VAL A 424 8.18 1.73 -9.48
N PHE A 425 7.84 1.66 -8.19
CA PHE A 425 7.60 2.84 -7.36
C PHE A 425 8.84 3.72 -7.27
N ILE A 426 10.03 3.14 -7.02
CA ILE A 426 11.30 3.87 -7.00
C ILE A 426 11.60 4.56 -8.34
N LEU A 427 11.36 3.86 -9.45
CA LEU A 427 11.53 4.44 -10.80
C LEU A 427 10.57 5.62 -11.05
N GLY A 428 9.36 5.55 -10.51
CA GLY A 428 8.37 6.63 -10.59
C GLY A 428 8.77 7.88 -9.81
N LEU A 429 9.42 7.73 -8.66
CA LEU A 429 9.86 8.86 -7.81
C LEU A 429 10.98 9.70 -8.43
N LEU A 430 11.76 9.12 -9.33
CA LEU A 430 12.94 9.79 -9.89
C LEU A 430 12.61 10.89 -10.89
N ARG A 431 11.52 10.74 -11.66
CA ARG A 431 11.17 11.69 -12.73
C ARG A 431 10.65 13.02 -12.20
N PRO A 432 9.80 13.07 -11.15
CA PRO A 432 9.50 14.32 -10.46
C PRO A 432 10.77 14.98 -9.93
N GLY A 433 11.70 14.23 -9.33
CA GLY A 433 12.99 14.77 -8.84
C GLY A 433 13.82 15.46 -9.92
N ILE A 434 13.99 14.83 -11.08
CA ILE A 434 14.69 15.44 -12.22
C ILE A 434 13.99 16.72 -12.69
N LYS A 435 12.65 16.74 -12.77
CA LYS A 435 11.91 17.94 -13.23
C LYS A 435 11.86 19.05 -12.16
N GLN A 436 11.72 18.69 -10.90
CA GLN A 436 11.75 19.59 -9.76
C GLN A 436 13.13 20.23 -9.59
N GLU A 437 14.19 19.49 -9.90
CA GLU A 437 15.56 20.02 -9.99
C GLU A 437 15.79 20.90 -11.22
N THR A 438 15.15 20.62 -12.36
CA THR A 438 15.40 21.40 -13.59
C THR A 438 15.02 22.87 -13.48
N GLY A 439 14.23 23.32 -12.50
CA GLY A 439 14.09 24.75 -12.12
C GLY A 439 13.88 25.74 -13.28
N GLY A 440 13.51 25.26 -14.48
CA GLY A 440 13.66 26.00 -15.73
C GLY A 440 12.57 27.03 -15.95
N TRP A 441 11.56 27.03 -15.08
CA TRP A 441 10.47 27.99 -15.11
C TRP A 441 10.50 28.96 -13.92
N GLY A 442 11.33 28.70 -12.90
CA GLY A 442 11.66 29.69 -11.85
C GLY A 442 12.55 30.84 -12.36
N ALA A 443 13.21 30.66 -13.50
CA ALA A 443 14.00 31.73 -14.14
C ALA A 443 13.12 32.78 -14.85
N CYS A 444 11.87 32.44 -15.19
CA CYS A 444 10.92 33.43 -15.74
C CYS A 444 10.46 34.45 -14.68
N ASN A 445 10.53 34.08 -13.39
CA ASN A 445 10.13 34.97 -12.30
C ASN A 445 11.25 35.95 -11.86
N LYS A 446 12.53 35.67 -12.19
CA LYS A 446 13.63 36.65 -11.97
C LYS A 446 13.58 37.85 -12.92
N LYS A 447 12.90 37.74 -14.08
CA LYS A 447 12.59 38.91 -14.92
C LYS A 447 11.37 39.70 -14.41
N HIS A 448 10.45 39.07 -13.68
CA HIS A 448 9.33 39.77 -13.04
C HIS A 448 9.72 40.56 -11.77
N ASN A 449 10.73 40.09 -11.00
CA ASN A 449 11.25 40.85 -9.85
C ASN A 449 12.01 42.14 -10.21
N LYS A 450 12.42 42.32 -11.48
CA LYS A 450 12.94 43.62 -11.97
C LYS A 450 11.81 44.62 -12.33
N LEU A 451 10.57 44.14 -12.54
CA LEU A 451 9.41 45.03 -12.68
C LEU A 451 8.83 45.46 -11.33
N GLU A 452 8.97 44.66 -10.27
CA GLU A 452 8.52 45.06 -8.92
C GLU A 452 9.40 46.16 -8.30
N THR A 453 10.68 46.25 -8.66
CA THR A 453 11.53 47.39 -8.26
C THR A 453 11.17 48.68 -9.00
N CYS A 454 10.44 48.60 -10.12
CA CYS A 454 9.91 49.75 -10.84
C CYS A 454 8.57 50.23 -10.25
N ASN A 455 7.72 49.30 -9.79
CA ASN A 455 6.44 49.62 -9.15
C ASN A 455 6.59 50.20 -7.73
N LEU A 456 7.63 49.83 -6.96
CA LEU A 456 7.90 50.46 -5.66
C LEU A 456 8.31 51.95 -5.74
N LYS A 457 8.76 52.44 -6.91
CA LYS A 457 9.01 53.88 -7.15
C LYS A 457 7.74 54.66 -7.54
N LEU A 458 6.73 54.00 -8.09
CA LEU A 458 5.43 54.59 -8.44
C LEU A 458 4.48 54.68 -7.24
N GLU A 459 4.61 53.79 -6.25
CA GLU A 459 3.77 53.79 -5.05
C GLU A 459 4.18 54.88 -4.03
N LYS A 460 5.45 55.30 -4.03
CA LYS A 460 5.91 56.49 -3.29
C LYS A 460 5.44 57.82 -3.91
N LEU A 461 5.04 57.83 -5.18
CA LEU A 461 4.47 59.02 -5.84
C LEU A 461 2.93 59.13 -5.67
N LYS A 462 2.23 58.03 -5.37
CA LYS A 462 0.77 58.06 -5.06
C LYS A 462 0.45 58.54 -3.64
N ASN A 463 1.35 58.33 -2.67
CA ASN A 463 1.16 58.78 -1.28
C ASN A 463 1.36 60.29 -1.05
N LEU A 464 1.76 61.06 -2.07
CA LEU A 464 1.78 62.53 -2.03
C LEU A 464 0.46 63.17 -2.50
N LYS A 465 -0.48 62.40 -3.07
CA LYS A 465 -1.75 62.92 -3.61
C LYS A 465 -2.98 62.63 -2.74
N THR A 466 -2.86 61.83 -1.68
CA THR A 466 -3.94 61.45 -0.75
C THR A 466 -3.98 62.29 0.54
N ARG A 467 -3.43 63.51 0.53
CA ARG A 467 -3.53 64.48 1.64
C ARG A 467 -4.59 65.58 1.45
N LYS A 468 -5.35 65.56 0.36
CA LYS A 468 -6.46 66.50 0.09
C LYS A 468 -7.72 65.74 -0.33
N THR A 469 -8.47 65.22 0.64
CA THR A 469 -9.93 65.02 0.62
C THR A 469 -10.35 64.39 1.95
N LYS A 470 -10.42 65.24 2.99
CA LYS A 470 -11.30 65.05 4.15
C LYS A 470 -12.61 65.80 3.85
N HIS A 471 -13.69 65.40 4.54
CA HIS A 471 -15.11 65.80 4.39
C HIS A 471 -15.81 64.95 3.30
N THR A 472 -16.77 64.05 3.60
CA THR A 472 -18.05 64.21 4.34
C THR A 472 -18.56 62.78 4.67
N ALA A 473 -18.70 62.36 5.93
CA ALA A 473 -19.94 62.15 6.72
C ALA A 473 -21.10 61.37 6.01
N VAL A 474 -21.94 60.48 6.56
CA VAL A 474 -22.24 59.85 7.89
C VAL A 474 -23.40 58.82 7.61
N VAL A 475 -23.74 57.93 8.57
CA VAL A 475 -24.99 57.12 8.73
C VAL A 475 -25.03 55.71 8.10
N THR A 476 -25.55 54.59 8.68
CA THR A 476 -25.89 54.09 10.03
C THR A 476 -26.17 52.56 9.93
N TYR A 477 -26.04 51.90 11.08
CA TYR A 477 -26.22 50.48 11.42
C TYR A 477 -27.69 50.00 11.59
N VAL A 478 -27.89 48.66 11.68
CA VAL A 478 -28.82 47.90 12.59
C VAL A 478 -30.12 47.21 12.03
N TRP A 479 -30.09 45.85 12.15
CA TRP A 479 -31.10 44.87 12.65
C TRP A 479 -32.15 44.08 11.80
N THR A 480 -31.98 42.74 11.88
CA THR A 480 -32.91 41.60 12.19
C THR A 480 -33.99 41.00 11.26
N ARG A 481 -33.85 39.66 11.12
CA ARG A 481 -34.81 38.54 11.30
C ARG A 481 -36.33 38.85 11.31
N ARG A 482 -37.07 38.17 10.42
CA ARG A 482 -38.20 37.22 10.68
C ARG A 482 -38.73 36.65 9.35
N GLY A 483 -39.03 35.35 9.29
CA GLY A 483 -40.14 34.80 8.49
C GLY A 483 -41.28 34.40 9.44
N PRO A 484 -42.33 33.64 9.05
CA PRO A 484 -42.79 33.17 7.73
C PRO A 484 -44.34 33.36 7.49
N GLU A 485 -44.88 33.03 6.30
CA GLU A 485 -46.28 32.55 6.04
C GLU A 485 -46.48 32.26 4.51
N GLN A 486 -46.80 31.02 4.10
CA GLN A 486 -48.11 30.50 3.58
C GLN A 486 -48.70 31.27 2.38
N GLY A 487 -49.19 30.74 1.25
CA GLY A 487 -49.47 29.38 0.72
C GLY A 487 -50.59 29.50 -0.35
N THR A 488 -50.59 28.70 -1.44
CA THR A 488 -51.74 28.18 -2.27
C THR A 488 -51.25 27.63 -3.63
N GLU A 489 -51.39 26.31 -3.87
CA GLU A 489 -52.28 25.62 -4.86
C GLU A 489 -51.77 25.61 -6.33
N GLY A 490 -51.83 24.53 -7.12
CA GLY A 490 -52.67 23.33 -7.03
C GLY A 490 -52.22 22.11 -7.86
N LYS A 491 -53.06 21.08 -7.74
CA LYS A 491 -52.96 19.68 -8.23
C LYS A 491 -53.07 19.52 -9.75
N LEU A 492 -52.53 18.41 -10.28
CA LEU A 492 -53.28 17.46 -11.12
C LEU A 492 -52.53 16.12 -11.26
N ARG A 493 -53.25 15.03 -10.93
CA ARG A 493 -52.96 13.64 -11.31
C ARG A 493 -53.79 13.30 -12.55
N ALA A 494 -53.24 12.49 -13.43
CA ALA A 494 -53.92 11.38 -14.09
C ALA A 494 -52.97 10.18 -14.05
#